data_AF-C2ET07-F1
#
_entry.id   AF-C2ET07-F1
#
_cell.length_a   1.000
_cell.length_b   1.000
_cell.length_c   1.000
_cell.angle_alpha   90.00
_cell.angle_beta   90.00
_cell.angle_gamma   90.00
#
_symmetry.space_group_name_H-M   'P 1'
#
loop_
_entity.id
_entity.type
_entity.pdbx_description
1 polymer ?
#
loop_
_entity_poly.entity_id
_entity_poly.type
_entity_poly.pdbx_seq_one_letter_code
_entity_poly.pdbx_strand_id
1 'polypeptide(L)' 'GWYTLRIGELKAMLALAGGDLEQALVWTEWTMEFNSSVFSPERANYYRCLQTLLLLAQEEDRQPLQYLNAFVRMYGADAV' A
#
# COMPACT_ATOMS: atom_id res chain seq x y z
N GLY A 1 -16.50 6.18 -1.55
CA GLY A 1 -17.54 5.38 -2.25
C GLY A 1 -16.91 4.72 -3.46
N TRP A 2 -17.47 3.62 -3.97
CA TRP A 2 -16.90 2.86 -5.10
C TRP A 2 -16.69 3.71 -6.38
N TYR A 3 -17.43 4.82 -6.52
CA TYR A 3 -17.30 5.76 -7.64
C TYR A 3 -15.97 6.55 -7.65
N THR A 4 -15.22 6.58 -6.53
CA THR A 4 -13.89 7.22 -6.47
C THR A 4 -12.74 6.24 -6.65
N LEU A 5 -13.05 4.95 -6.80
CA LEU A 5 -12.06 3.89 -6.97
C LEU A 5 -11.41 4.01 -8.35
N ARG A 6 -10.08 4.05 -8.39
CA ARG A 6 -9.30 4.10 -9.62
C ARG A 6 -8.91 2.70 -10.06
N ILE A 7 -8.63 2.55 -11.35
CA ILE A 7 -8.24 1.25 -11.91
C ILE A 7 -6.93 0.73 -11.31
N GLY A 8 -6.00 1.61 -10.94
CA GLY A 8 -4.75 1.23 -10.26
C GLY A 8 -5.02 0.62 -8.89
N GLU A 9 -5.87 1.28 -8.08
CA GLU A 9 -6.32 0.78 -6.78
C GLU A 9 -6.97 -0.60 -6.88
N LEU A 10 -7.91 -0.77 -7.84
CA LEU A 10 -8.59 -2.05 -8.03
C LEU A 10 -7.60 -3.17 -8.41
N LYS A 11 -6.65 -2.89 -9.31
CA LYS A 11 -5.65 -3.88 -9.72
C LYS A 11 -4.73 -4.26 -8.58
N ALA A 12 -4.28 -3.29 -7.77
CA ALA A 12 -3.51 -3.57 -6.56
C ALA A 12 -4.29 -4.46 -5.58
N MET A 13 -5.57 -4.15 -5.33
CA MET A 13 -6.42 -4.96 -4.45
C MET A 13 -6.64 -6.39 -4.98
N LEU A 14 -6.82 -6.56 -6.29
CA LEU A 14 -6.97 -7.89 -6.90
C LEU A 14 -5.68 -8.70 -6.83
N ALA A 15 -4.53 -8.08 -7.08
CA ALA A 15 -3.23 -8.74 -6.96
C ALA A 15 -2.96 -9.19 -5.50
N LEU A 16 -3.27 -8.32 -4.52
CA LEU A 16 -3.21 -8.67 -3.10
C LEU A 16 -4.11 -9.86 -2.75
N ALA A 17 -5.37 -9.85 -3.22
CA ALA A 17 -6.31 -10.95 -2.99
C ALA A 17 -5.86 -12.25 -3.68
N GLY A 18 -5.12 -12.14 -4.78
CA GLY A 18 -4.50 -13.28 -5.48
C GLY A 18 -3.19 -13.76 -4.86
N GLY A 19 -2.64 -13.06 -3.85
CA GLY A 19 -1.34 -13.37 -3.24
C GLY A 19 -0.13 -12.99 -4.10
N ASP A 20 -0.34 -12.30 -5.23
CA ASP A 20 0.74 -11.84 -6.11
C ASP A 20 1.27 -10.49 -5.60
N LEU A 21 2.23 -10.57 -4.66
CA LEU A 21 2.79 -9.40 -3.98
C LEU A 21 3.63 -8.52 -4.92
N GLU A 22 4.25 -9.11 -5.95
CA GLU A 22 4.99 -8.35 -6.96
C GLU A 22 4.04 -7.48 -7.78
N GLN A 23 2.95 -8.05 -8.31
CA GLN A 23 1.95 -7.25 -9.02
C GLN A 23 1.25 -6.25 -8.10
N ALA A 24 0.99 -6.62 -6.84
CA ALA A 24 0.43 -5.70 -5.87
C ALA A 24 1.31 -4.45 -5.67
N LEU A 25 2.64 -4.63 -5.61
CA LEU A 25 3.58 -3.53 -5.49
C LEU A 25 3.56 -2.65 -6.74
N VAL A 26 3.67 -3.26 -7.92
CA VAL A 26 3.65 -2.53 -9.20
C VAL A 26 2.41 -1.65 -9.33
N TRP A 27 1.22 -2.20 -9.03
CA TRP A 27 -0.02 -1.43 -9.13
C TRP A 27 -0.17 -0.39 -8.02
N THR A 28 0.40 -0.63 -6.84
CA THR A 28 0.45 0.35 -5.75
C THR A 28 1.31 1.55 -6.12
N GLU A 29 2.49 1.33 -6.68
CA GLU A 29 3.37 2.41 -7.15
C GLU A 29 2.73 3.18 -8.30
N TRP A 30 2.20 2.46 -9.28
CA TRP A 30 1.51 3.06 -10.41
C TRP A 30 0.33 3.93 -9.97
N THR A 31 -0.51 3.45 -9.02
CA THR A 31 -1.65 4.25 -8.58
C THR A 31 -1.21 5.49 -7.79
N MET A 32 -0.12 5.40 -7.02
CA MET A 32 0.44 6.57 -6.33
C MET A 32 0.98 7.60 -7.33
N GLU A 33 1.70 7.17 -8.37
CA GLU A 33 2.23 8.09 -9.38
C GLU A 33 1.11 8.76 -10.19
N PHE A 34 0.18 7.98 -10.73
CA PHE A 34 -0.82 8.47 -11.68
C PHE A 34 -2.11 9.00 -11.04
N ASN A 35 -2.37 8.69 -9.76
CA ASN A 35 -3.58 9.13 -9.06
C ASN A 35 -3.31 9.94 -7.79
N SER A 36 -2.06 10.32 -7.50
CA SER A 36 -1.69 11.17 -6.36
C SER A 36 -2.55 12.44 -6.25
N SER A 37 -2.82 13.13 -7.36
CA SER A 37 -3.55 14.40 -7.38
C SER A 37 -5.02 14.30 -6.94
N VAL A 38 -5.59 13.08 -6.95
CA VAL A 38 -7.00 12.83 -6.63
C VAL A 38 -7.17 12.07 -5.32
N PHE A 39 -6.07 11.75 -4.63
CA PHE A 39 -6.11 11.07 -3.34
C PHE A 39 -6.35 12.08 -2.22
N SER A 40 -7.21 11.70 -1.27
CA SER A 40 -7.24 12.39 0.02
C SER A 40 -5.93 12.10 0.77
N PRO A 41 -5.56 12.93 1.74
CA PRO A 41 -4.41 12.67 2.59
C PRO A 41 -4.45 11.27 3.24
N GLU A 42 -5.62 10.80 3.69
CA GLU A 42 -5.74 9.46 4.28
C GLU A 42 -5.47 8.35 3.25
N ARG A 43 -6.02 8.46 2.03
CA ARG A 43 -5.77 7.48 0.96
C ARG A 43 -4.31 7.47 0.53
N ALA A 44 -3.70 8.64 0.36
CA ALA A 44 -2.28 8.75 0.04
C ALA A 44 -1.40 8.15 1.15
N ASN A 45 -1.82 8.28 2.41
CA ASN A 45 -1.13 7.65 3.53
C ASN A 45 -1.27 6.12 3.53
N TYR A 46 -2.47 5.61 3.26
CA TYR A 46 -2.73 4.18 3.12
C TYR A 46 -1.85 3.53 2.03
N TYR A 47 -1.80 4.10 0.83
CA TYR A 47 -0.99 3.51 -0.25
C TYR A 47 0.51 3.60 0.00
N ARG A 48 1.01 4.65 0.67
CA ARG A 48 2.42 4.71 1.12
C ARG A 48 2.75 3.64 2.15
N CYS A 49 1.84 3.41 3.11
CA CYS A 49 1.94 2.32 4.07
C CYS A 49 2.00 0.97 3.34
N LEU A 50 1.06 0.72 2.42
CA LEU A 50 0.98 -0.50 1.63
C LEU A 50 2.24 -0.73 0.79
N GLN A 51 2.77 0.30 0.12
CA GLN A 51 4.01 0.20 -0.66
C GLN A 51 5.17 -0.26 0.24
N THR A 52 5.30 0.36 1.42
CA THR A 52 6.38 0.02 2.36
C THR A 52 6.23 -1.41 2.89
N LEU A 53 5.01 -1.85 3.20
CA LEU A 53 4.73 -3.22 3.62
C LEU A 53 5.09 -4.23 2.53
N LEU A 54 4.74 -3.95 1.27
CA LEU A 54 5.02 -4.82 0.14
C LEU A 54 6.52 -4.92 -0.15
N LEU A 55 7.26 -3.82 -0.04
CA LEU A 55 8.72 -3.82 -0.14
C LEU A 55 9.35 -4.67 0.98
N LEU A 56 8.88 -4.51 2.21
CA LEU A 56 9.38 -5.30 3.34
C LEU A 56 9.02 -6.79 3.23
N ALA A 57 7.87 -7.12 2.64
CA ALA A 57 7.47 -8.51 2.41
C ALA A 57 8.39 -9.25 1.43
N GLN A 58 9.17 -8.53 0.61
CA GLN A 58 10.19 -9.10 -0.26
C GLN A 58 11.53 -9.33 0.46
N GLU A 59 11.71 -8.79 1.67
CA GLU A 59 12.95 -9.01 2.44
C GLU A 59 12.86 -10.32 3.25
N GLU A 60 13.55 -11.36 2.78
CA GLU A 60 13.50 -12.72 3.35
C GLU A 60 14.04 -12.82 4.80
N ASP A 61 14.87 -11.88 5.25
CA ASP A 61 15.58 -11.94 6.54
C ASP A 61 14.96 -11.04 7.63
N ARG A 62 13.80 -10.41 7.36
CA ARG A 62 13.22 -9.41 8.26
C ARG A 62 11.94 -9.89 8.95
N GLN A 63 11.92 -9.78 10.27
CA GLN A 63 10.74 -10.09 11.08
C GLN A 63 9.72 -8.94 11.05
N PRO A 64 8.47 -9.16 10.60
CA PRO A 64 7.45 -8.10 10.45
C PRO A 64 7.18 -7.32 11.75
N LEU A 65 7.25 -8.00 12.89
CA LEU A 65 7.02 -7.42 14.22
C LEU A 65 8.03 -6.34 14.61
N GLN A 66 9.23 -6.33 14.02
CA GLN A 66 10.26 -5.34 14.35
C GLN A 66 9.91 -3.94 13.83
N TYR A 67 9.10 -3.84 12.77
CA TYR A 67 8.78 -2.58 12.11
C TYR A 67 7.41 -2.02 12.48
N LEU A 68 6.53 -2.81 13.11
CA LEU A 68 5.18 -2.37 13.45
C LEU A 68 5.17 -1.05 14.25
N ASN A 69 6.07 -0.92 15.23
CA ASN A 69 6.19 0.32 16.03
C ASN A 69 6.72 1.52 15.24
N ALA A 70 7.50 1.29 14.18
CA ALA A 70 7.94 2.35 13.27
C ALA A 70 6.80 2.72 12.31
N PHE A 71 6.06 1.75 11.79
CA PHE A 71 4.90 1.92 10.93
C PHE A 71 3.80 2.74 11.59
N VAL A 72 3.41 2.37 12.80
CA VAL A 72 2.39 3.10 13.57
C VAL A 72 2.82 4.56 13.81
N ARG A 73 4.12 4.82 13.96
CA ARG A 73 4.64 6.20 14.09
C ARG A 73 4.66 6.97 12.77
N MET A 74 4.94 6.32 11.65
CA MET A 74 5.05 6.97 10.33
C MET A 74 3.68 7.18 9.67
N TYR A 75 2.75 6.24 9.85
CA TYR A 75 1.48 6.22 9.14
C TYR A 75 0.27 6.39 10.08
N GLY A 76 0.44 6.27 11.40
CA GLY A 76 -0.66 6.31 12.37
C GLY A 76 -1.34 4.96 12.53
N ALA A 77 -1.94 4.72 13.70
CA ALA A 77 -2.56 3.43 14.04
C ALA A 77 -3.79 3.10 13.18
N ASP A 78 -4.49 4.11 12.64
CA ASP A 78 -5.66 3.91 11.78
C ASP A 78 -5.30 3.43 10.36
N ALA A 79 -4.02 3.51 9.96
CA ALA A 79 -3.55 3.17 8.62
C ALA A 79 -2.66 1.92 8.57
N VAL A 80 -2.38 1.29 9.71
CA VAL A 80 -1.50 0.12 9.87
C VAL A 80 -2.31 -1.11 10.26
#